data_AF-A0A7W2DSL6-F1
#
_entry.id   AF-A0A7W2DSL6-F1
#
_cell.length_a   1.000
_cell.length_b   1.000
_cell.length_c   1.000
_cell.angle_alpha   90.00
_cell.angle_beta   90.00
_cell.angle_gamma   90.00
#
_symmetry.space_group_name_H-M   'P 1'
#
loop_
_entity.id
_entity.type
_entity.pdbx_description
1 polymer ?
#
loop_
_entity_poly.entity_id
_entity_poly.type
_entity_poly.pdbx_seq_one_letter_code
_entity_poly.pdbx_strand_id
1 'polypeptide(L)' 'MTSPYGGDLLSFGGKVIVHDSKAELEFLVCGVRIVECPRDIPDEQTIPLRFHPDMATIRWPLTKEQFL' A
#
# COMPACT_ATOMS: atom_id res chain seq x y z
N MET A 1 -22.94 -1.51 10.60
CA MET A 1 -22.82 -0.52 9.52
C MET A 1 -21.85 -1.12 8.51
N THR A 2 -22.40 -1.82 7.52
CA THR A 2 -21.66 -2.61 6.53
C THR A 2 -21.09 -1.67 5.46
N SER A 3 -19.78 -1.65 5.28
CA SER A 3 -19.13 -0.87 4.22
C SER A 3 -19.58 -1.41 2.85
N PRO A 4 -19.99 -0.56 1.89
CA PRO A 4 -20.61 -0.99 0.63
C PRO A 4 -19.64 -1.62 -0.40
N TYR A 5 -18.39 -1.90 -0.02
CA TYR A 5 -17.38 -2.52 -0.87
C TYR A 5 -16.77 -3.69 -0.11
N GLY A 6 -17.21 -4.91 -0.42
CA GLY A 6 -16.79 -6.14 0.27
C GLY A 6 -15.33 -6.50 0.01
N GLY A 7 -14.41 -5.84 0.71
CA GLY A 7 -12.99 -6.17 0.78
C GLY A 7 -12.33 -5.32 1.85
N ASP A 8 -11.60 -5.97 2.76
CA ASP A 8 -10.83 -5.26 3.78
C ASP A 8 -9.62 -4.54 3.16
N LEU A 9 -9.33 -3.33 3.64
CA LEU A 9 -8.12 -2.62 3.25
C LEU A 9 -6.89 -3.30 3.86
N LEU A 10 -5.82 -3.38 3.07
CA LEU A 10 -4.56 -3.87 3.58
C LEU A 10 -4.05 -2.93 4.68
N SER A 11 -3.78 -3.49 5.86
CA SER A 11 -3.37 -2.71 7.02
C SER A 11 -2.22 -3.38 7.77
N PHE A 12 -1.39 -2.54 8.40
CA PHE A 12 -0.27 -2.96 9.23
C PHE A 12 -0.23 -2.10 10.49
N GLY A 13 -0.15 -2.74 11.66
CA GLY A 13 -0.17 -2.03 12.94
C GLY A 13 -1.44 -1.20 13.16
N GLY A 14 -2.58 -1.63 12.61
CA GLY A 14 -3.85 -0.89 12.68
C GLY A 14 -3.94 0.33 11.76
N LYS A 15 -2.96 0.54 10.88
CA LYS A 15 -2.94 1.63 9.88
C LYS A 15 -3.09 1.07 8.47
N VAL A 16 -3.81 1.78 7.61
CA VAL A 16 -3.99 1.43 6.20
C VAL A 16 -2.71 1.67 5.43
N ILE A 17 -2.27 0.68 4.66
CA ILE A 17 -1.06 0.81 3.84
C ILE A 17 -1.37 1.66 2.61
N VAL A 18 -0.56 2.69 2.37
CA VAL A 18 -0.70 3.60 1.23
C VAL A 18 0.62 3.76 0.48
N HIS A 19 0.53 4.16 -0.79
CA HIS A 19 1.68 4.52 -1.60
C HIS A 19 1.30 5.63 -2.59
N ASP A 20 2.28 6.42 -3.00
CA ASP A 20 2.09 7.55 -3.92
C ASP A 20 2.09 7.13 -5.41
N SER A 21 2.65 5.95 -5.72
CA SER A 21 2.73 5.41 -7.07
C SER A 21 1.90 4.14 -7.24
N LYS A 22 0.79 4.23 -7.97
CA LYS A 22 -0.01 3.05 -8.33
C LYS A 22 0.81 2.01 -9.10
N ALA A 23 1.69 2.43 -10.00
CA ALA A 23 2.51 1.52 -10.80
C ALA A 23 3.51 0.72 -9.95
N GLU A 24 4.10 1.34 -8.92
CA GLU A 24 4.99 0.64 -8.00
C GLU A 24 4.22 -0.35 -7.11
N LEU A 25 2.99 0.00 -6.69
CA LEU A 25 2.11 -0.95 -6.02
C LEU A 25 1.78 -2.14 -6.91
N GLU A 26 1.35 -1.90 -8.15
CA GLU A 26 1.00 -2.98 -9.10
C GLU A 26 2.18 -3.93 -9.36
N PHE A 27 3.41 -3.44 -9.28
CA PHE A 27 4.61 -4.25 -9.43
C PHE A 27 4.93 -5.08 -8.17
N LEU A 28 4.80 -4.50 -6.98
CA LEU A 28 5.20 -5.15 -5.72
C LEU A 28 4.14 -6.07 -5.13
N VAL A 29 2.86 -5.71 -5.23
CA VAL A 29 1.76 -6.48 -4.64
C VAL A 29 0.95 -7.19 -5.72
N CYS A 30 1.30 -8.44 -5.97
CA CYS A 30 0.54 -9.33 -6.83
C CYS A 30 -0.73 -9.85 -6.13
N GLY A 31 -1.84 -9.96 -6.87
CA GLY A 31 -3.07 -10.59 -6.38
C GLY A 31 -3.95 -9.73 -5.48
N VAL A 32 -3.62 -8.45 -5.30
CA VAL A 32 -4.41 -7.49 -4.51
C VAL A 32 -4.99 -6.41 -5.42
N ARG A 33 -6.24 -6.01 -5.17
CA ARG A 33 -6.86 -4.89 -5.89
C ARG A 33 -6.33 -3.57 -5.33
N ILE A 34 -5.70 -2.77 -6.17
CA ILE A 34 -5.26 -1.42 -5.82
C ILE A 34 -6.39 -0.43 -6.06
N VAL A 35 -6.67 0.39 -5.06
CA VAL A 35 -7.72 1.41 -5.06
C VAL A 35 -7.13 2.74 -4.62
N GLU A 36 -7.79 3.85 -4.99
CA GLU A 36 -7.46 5.14 -4.40
C GLU A 36 -7.79 5.14 -2.91
N CYS A 37 -6.94 5.74 -2.09
CA CYS A 37 -7.19 5.86 -0.66
C CYS A 37 -8.49 6.67 -0.43
N PRO A 38 -9.47 6.10 0.27
CA PRO A 38 -10.69 6.83 0.63
C PRO A 38 -10.37 8.13 1.39
N ARG A 39 -11.06 9.22 1.05
CA ARG A 39 -10.79 10.58 1.60
C ARG A 39 -11.19 10.75 3.06
N ASP A 40 -11.96 9.81 3.60
CA ASP A 40 -12.42 9.77 4.99
C ASP A 40 -11.40 9.11 5.93
N ILE A 41 -10.33 8.51 5.38
CA ILE A 41 -9.23 7.95 6.18
C ILE A 41 -8.18 9.05 6.38
N PRO A 42 -7.96 9.53 7.62
CA PRO A 42 -6.95 10.54 7.88
C PRO A 42 -5.54 9.96 7.77
N ASP A 43 -4.55 10.80 7.46
CA ASP A 43 -3.14 10.39 7.33
C ASP A 43 -2.58 9.73 8.61
N GLU A 44 -3.09 10.11 9.78
CA GLU A 44 -2.73 9.49 11.05
C GLU A 44 -3.15 8.01 11.13
N GLN A 45 -4.10 7.57 10.31
CA GLN A 45 -4.54 6.18 10.19
C GLN A 45 -3.93 5.49 8.97
N THR A 46 -3.03 6.15 8.23
CA THR A 46 -2.31 5.55 7.12
C THR A 46 -0.84 5.30 7.47
N ILE A 47 -0.21 4.40 6.72
CA ILE A 47 1.22 4.13 6.78
C ILE A 47 1.77 3.95 5.36
N PRO A 48 2.78 4.73 4.95
CA PRO A 48 3.47 4.49 3.69
C PRO A 48 4.04 3.07 3.60
N LEU A 49 3.86 2.40 2.46
CA LEU A 49 4.30 1.03 2.21
C LEU A 49 5.80 0.81 2.51
N ARG A 50 6.64 1.82 2.25
CA ARG A 50 8.09 1.79 2.55
C ARG A 50 8.43 1.55 4.03
N PHE A 51 7.49 1.77 4.94
CA PHE A 51 7.68 1.52 6.38
C PHE A 51 7.22 0.13 6.81
N HIS A 52 6.66 -0.67 5.90
CA HIS A 52 6.34 -2.06 6.17
C HIS A 52 7.64 -2.89 6.30
N PRO A 53 7.77 -3.79 7.30
CA PRO A 53 8.99 -4.59 7.50
C PRO A 53 9.40 -5.40 6.27
N ASP A 54 8.43 -5.98 5.55
CA ASP A 54 8.70 -6.75 4.32
C ASP A 54 9.28 -5.89 3.18
N MET A 55 9.15 -4.56 3.26
CA MET A 55 9.65 -3.61 2.28
C MET A 55 10.99 -2.97 2.70
N ALA A 56 11.58 -3.40 3.82
CA ALA A 56 12.80 -2.81 4.37
C ALA A 56 14.03 -2.93 3.44
N THR A 57 14.04 -3.91 2.54
CA THR A 57 15.12 -4.14 1.58
C THR A 57 14.90 -3.42 0.24
N ILE A 58 13.70 -2.88 0.01
CA ILE A 58 13.33 -2.20 -1.23
C ILE A 58 13.85 -0.75 -1.20
N ARG A 59 14.44 -0.30 -2.30
CA ARG A 59 14.84 1.10 -2.48
C ARG A 59 13.82 1.82 -3.35
N TRP A 60 13.47 3.04 -2.94
CA TRP A 60 12.42 3.84 -3.54
C TRP A 60 13.04 5.09 -4.18
N PRO A 61 12.65 5.47 -5.42
CA PRO A 61 11.69 4.80 -6.30
C PRO A 61 12.22 3.45 -6.82
N LEU A 62 11.31 2.59 -7.29
CA LEU A 62 11.69 1.29 -7.83
C LEU A 62 12.51 1.47 -9.11
N THR A 63 13.60 0.71 -9.20
CA THR A 63 14.41 0.65 -10.42
C THR A 63 14.55 -0.79 -10.88
N LYS A 64 14.70 -1.01 -12.18
CA LYS A 64 14.78 -2.37 -12.75
C LYS A 64 15.96 -3.15 -12.17
N GLU A 65 17.07 -2.47 -11.89
CA GLU A 65 18.30 -3.07 -11.35
C GLU A 65 18.11 -3.69 -9.96
N GLN A 66 17.04 -3.36 -9.23
CA GLN A 66 16.73 -3.96 -7.93
C GLN A 66 16.09 -5.35 -8.05
N PHE A 67 15.60 -5.73 -9.24
CA PHE A 67 14.83 -6.96 -9.47
C PHE A 67 15.40 -7.81 -10.63
N LEU A 68 16.62 -7.50 -11.08
CA LEU A 68 17.42 -8.30 -12.04
C LEU A 68 18.41 -9.19 -11.28
#